data_AF-A4CXT7-F1
#
_entry.id   AF-A4CXT7-F1
#
_cell.length_a   1.000
_cell.length_b   1.000
_cell.length_c   1.000
_cell.angle_alpha   90.00
_cell.angle_beta   90.00
_cell.angle_gamma   90.00
#
_symmetry.space_group_name_H-M   'P 1'
#
loop_
_entity.id
_entity.type
_entity.pdbx_description
1 polymer ?
#
loop_
_entity_poly.entity_id
_entity_poly.type
_entity_poly.pdbx_seq_one_letter_code
_entity_poly.pdbx_strand_id
1 'polypeptide(L)'
;MAAVIPGLSLSKIEEVISTLGLEPLDPAVLQELLDKVQAIENQVNGEFFNASPVGVENELVRVIVENFVQGRDIIVEPFFIVDEGEEFRLNGSIFSPIVLNQGTIFDDGLLGDNIFSGFLSNEGVIDFVSGQVDILAITGGLANGGLLSTGFGTDLVSGTATGSIRVDGILNEGLLTTGVGGDQIIGNALGLRDVTGIENSGGGEIITGRGDDLIDGEAAGTDGVVGINNDNSAVIRTGLGEDQIIGFADDLTGLAESGEMSGILNRGNSLIDAGVGEDIIEGVAVVNAVTDSGRIAGITNQISLIKLGSGEDGLFGEALAAGATSASGVISLQGEIDAGAGEDFVFGLGESQGGQQVSGVALVSSRLRLGSGEDAIQGLASGGLINAGVFVDQNSVINAGTGEDSLLGWGLSTEDNSAITNFGLIKMGRGSDLVDASFGGFNGDGLTKLGAGDDQLLGFGTGFFNGGRGLDTLQLGEGEYLFDSAAGTLVSAGITMNLANIEQVGGFADTQFLLLQDGTYIVNAENQIQFV
;
A
#
# COMPACT_ATOMS: atom_id res chain seq x y z
N MET A 1 7.88 -16.42 17.50
CA MET A 1 8.75 -16.82 18.63
C MET A 1 9.65 -15.61 18.90
N ALA A 2 9.19 -14.68 19.74
CA ALA A 2 9.80 -13.37 19.92
C ALA A 2 11.25 -13.50 20.43
N ALA A 3 12.18 -12.83 19.75
CA ALA A 3 13.54 -12.66 20.24
C ALA A 3 13.45 -11.76 21.47
N VAL A 4 13.77 -12.29 22.65
CA VAL A 4 13.94 -11.48 23.86
C VAL A 4 15.05 -10.48 23.58
N ILE A 5 14.69 -9.20 23.50
CA ILE A 5 15.64 -8.10 23.39
C ILE A 5 16.54 -8.16 24.63
N PRO A 6 17.88 -8.17 24.48
CA PRO A 6 18.76 -8.11 25.64
C PRO A 6 18.55 -6.74 26.28
N GLY A 7 17.90 -6.73 27.45
CA GLY A 7 17.56 -5.46 28.09
C GLY A 7 18.76 -4.57 28.38
N LEU A 8 18.49 -3.26 28.40
CA LEU A 8 19.45 -2.22 28.69
C LEU A 8 20.08 -2.47 30.07
N SER A 9 21.32 -2.95 30.11
CA SER A 9 21.96 -3.22 31.39
C SER A 9 22.35 -1.91 32.07
N LEU A 10 22.14 -1.81 33.39
CA LEU A 10 22.59 -0.70 34.24
C LEU A 10 24.02 -0.24 33.90
N SER A 11 24.91 -1.20 33.66
CA SER A 11 26.31 -0.95 33.30
C SER A 11 26.49 -0.18 31.99
N LYS A 12 25.60 -0.38 31.01
CA LYS A 12 25.65 0.26 29.68
C LYS A 12 25.18 1.71 29.76
N ILE A 13 24.15 1.97 30.56
CA ILE A 13 23.65 3.31 30.86
C ILE A 13 24.69 4.11 31.65
N GLU A 14 25.29 3.51 32.69
CA GLU A 14 26.38 4.13 33.45
C GLU A 14 27.61 4.41 32.56
N GLU A 15 27.94 3.51 31.63
CA GLU A 15 29.01 3.71 30.66
C GLU A 15 28.73 4.94 29.79
N VAL A 16 27.53 5.02 29.20
CA VAL A 16 27.09 6.14 28.34
C VAL A 16 27.13 7.47 29.10
N ILE A 17 26.54 7.54 30.31
CA ILE A 17 26.56 8.74 31.17
C ILE A 17 28.00 9.16 31.49
N SER A 18 28.88 8.20 31.77
CA SER A 18 30.30 8.49 32.06
C SER A 18 31.03 9.05 30.84
N THR A 19 30.75 8.54 29.62
CA THR A 19 31.33 9.06 28.38
C THR A 19 30.91 10.49 28.07
N LEU A 20 29.74 10.91 28.55
CA LEU A 20 29.22 12.26 28.38
C LEU A 20 29.80 13.26 29.40
N GLY A 21 30.62 12.80 30.35
CA GLY A 21 31.30 13.66 31.33
C GLY A 21 30.37 14.27 32.38
N LEU A 22 29.19 13.67 32.58
CA LEU A 22 28.23 14.06 33.59
C LEU A 22 28.66 13.51 34.97
N GLU A 23 28.42 14.26 36.05
CA GLU A 23 28.71 13.76 37.39
C GLU A 23 27.82 12.54 37.72
N PRO A 24 28.30 11.59 38.53
CA PRO A 24 27.54 10.41 38.89
C PRO A 24 26.22 10.81 39.56
N LEU A 25 25.12 10.30 39.02
CA LEU A 25 23.77 10.57 39.50
C LEU A 25 23.60 10.19 40.96
N ASP A 26 22.66 10.87 41.63
CA ASP A 26 22.06 10.32 42.84
C ASP A 26 21.53 8.91 42.52
N PRO A 27 22.01 7.87 43.21
CA PRO A 27 21.60 6.49 42.96
C PRO A 27 20.07 6.29 43.00
N ALA A 28 19.33 7.11 43.76
CA ALA A 28 17.88 7.02 43.82
C ALA A 28 17.19 7.48 42.52
N VAL A 29 17.70 8.55 41.89
CA VAL A 29 17.18 9.10 40.63
C VAL A 29 17.49 8.15 39.48
N LEU A 30 18.71 7.60 39.45
CA LEU A 30 19.10 6.60 38.45
C LEU A 30 18.23 5.34 38.54
N GLN A 31 17.97 4.85 39.76
CA GLN A 31 17.11 3.68 39.95
C GLN A 31 15.66 3.94 39.51
N GLU A 32 15.12 5.13 39.80
CA GLU A 32 13.77 5.50 39.35
C GLU A 32 13.66 5.59 37.81
N LEU A 33 14.68 6.15 37.15
CA LEU A 33 14.77 6.19 35.69
C LEU A 33 14.85 4.77 35.10
N LEU A 34 15.65 3.89 35.70
CA LEU A 34 15.78 2.50 35.27
C LEU A 34 14.51 1.69 35.46
N ASP A 35 13.82 1.85 36.58
CA ASP A 35 12.55 1.16 36.83
C ASP A 35 11.49 1.58 35.80
N LYS A 36 11.52 2.83 35.35
CA LYS A 36 10.63 3.36 34.31
C LYS A 36 11.05 2.94 32.91
N VAL A 37 12.34 2.98 32.59
CA VAL A 37 12.91 2.43 31.34
C VAL A 37 12.58 0.96 31.23
N GLN A 38 12.69 0.18 32.31
CA GLN A 38 12.33 -1.23 32.33
C GLN A 38 10.82 -1.42 32.15
N ALA A 39 9.98 -0.53 32.70
CA ALA A 39 8.53 -0.57 32.47
C ALA A 39 8.20 -0.29 30.99
N ILE A 40 8.86 0.67 30.35
CA ILE A 40 8.75 0.96 28.92
C ILE A 40 9.28 -0.22 28.11
N GLU A 41 10.44 -0.75 28.44
CA GLU A 41 11.02 -1.92 27.77
C GLU A 41 10.07 -3.11 27.86
N ASN A 42 9.44 -3.35 29.00
CA ASN A 42 8.43 -4.41 29.14
C ASN A 42 7.16 -4.14 28.31
N GLN A 43 6.84 -2.87 28.04
CA GLN A 43 5.67 -2.45 27.30
C GLN A 43 5.93 -2.42 25.78
N VAL A 44 7.15 -2.04 25.37
CA VAL A 44 7.66 -2.05 23.99
C VAL A 44 8.06 -3.46 23.54
N ASN A 45 8.67 -4.28 24.41
CA ASN A 45 9.01 -5.69 24.13
C ASN A 45 7.79 -6.63 24.19
N GLY A 46 6.57 -6.10 24.23
CA GLY A 46 5.34 -6.88 24.03
C GLY A 46 5.29 -7.44 22.60
N GLU A 47 4.43 -8.45 22.36
CA GLU A 47 4.39 -9.23 21.10
C GLU A 47 4.06 -8.43 19.81
N PHE A 48 3.87 -7.09 19.88
CA PHE A 48 3.26 -6.27 18.83
C PHE A 48 4.13 -5.15 18.24
N PHE A 49 5.38 -4.99 18.68
CA PHE A 49 6.29 -4.02 18.05
C PHE A 49 7.18 -4.71 17.01
N ASN A 50 7.00 -4.34 15.74
CA ASN A 50 7.96 -4.61 14.65
C ASN A 50 9.15 -3.63 14.66
N ALA A 51 9.35 -2.85 15.73
CA ALA A 51 10.56 -2.06 15.91
C ALA A 51 11.77 -2.98 16.11
N SER A 52 12.83 -2.75 15.34
CA SER A 52 14.09 -3.47 15.53
C SER A 52 14.55 -3.37 16.99
N PRO A 53 14.94 -4.49 17.64
CA PRO A 53 15.50 -4.49 18.99
C PRO A 53 16.59 -3.45 19.24
N VAL A 54 17.40 -3.18 18.20
CA VAL A 54 18.49 -2.20 18.25
C VAL A 54 17.97 -0.76 18.17
N GLY A 55 16.86 -0.52 17.46
CA GLY A 55 16.20 0.78 17.38
C GLY A 55 15.62 1.21 18.72
N VAL A 56 14.83 0.32 19.35
CA VAL A 56 14.27 0.55 20.69
C VAL A 56 15.37 0.79 21.73
N GLU A 57 16.45 -0.01 21.69
CA GLU A 57 17.58 0.17 22.61
C GLU A 57 18.28 1.53 22.42
N ASN A 58 18.56 1.92 21.17
CA ASN A 58 19.20 3.21 20.88
C ASN A 58 18.31 4.38 21.27
N GLU A 59 16.99 4.24 21.12
CA GLU A 59 16.04 5.29 21.44
C GLU A 59 15.86 5.47 22.95
N LEU A 60 15.76 4.36 23.68
CA LEU A 60 15.81 4.40 25.14
C LEU A 60 17.13 5.01 25.64
N VAL A 61 18.26 4.72 25.00
CA VAL A 61 19.55 5.37 25.31
C VAL A 61 19.51 6.87 25.00
N ARG A 62 18.97 7.28 23.85
CA ARG A 62 18.84 8.69 23.44
C ARG A 62 18.02 9.46 24.48
N VAL A 63 16.83 8.97 24.80
CA VAL A 63 15.94 9.54 25.83
C VAL A 63 16.67 9.64 27.17
N ILE A 64 17.36 8.58 27.61
CA ILE A 64 18.14 8.61 28.86
C ILE A 64 19.25 9.67 28.81
N VAL A 65 19.97 9.81 27.68
CA VAL A 65 21.04 10.80 27.51
C VAL A 65 20.51 12.23 27.49
N GLU A 66 19.43 12.46 26.75
CA GLU A 66 18.74 13.73 26.64
C GLU A 66 18.27 14.26 28.00
N ASN A 67 17.84 13.35 28.88
CA ASN A 67 17.43 13.64 30.24
C ASN A 67 18.55 14.19 31.14
N PHE A 68 19.81 14.10 30.72
CA PHE A 68 20.94 14.70 31.44
C PHE A 68 21.45 15.98 30.80
N VAL A 69 20.80 16.46 29.73
CA VAL A 69 21.04 17.79 29.20
C VAL A 69 20.42 18.80 30.16
N GLN A 70 21.24 19.73 30.65
CA GLN A 70 20.82 20.71 31.64
C GLN A 70 19.63 21.54 31.13
N GLY A 71 18.51 21.50 31.87
CA GLY A 71 17.32 22.30 31.57
C GLY A 71 16.19 21.52 30.89
N ARG A 72 16.28 20.19 30.74
CA ARG A 72 15.17 19.35 30.29
C ARG A 72 14.41 18.70 31.47
N ASP A 73 13.10 18.52 31.31
CA ASP A 73 12.17 18.04 32.33
C ASP A 73 11.65 16.62 32.00
N ILE A 74 11.59 15.76 33.02
CA ILE A 74 10.89 14.47 32.94
C ILE A 74 9.61 14.57 33.75
N ILE A 75 8.47 14.41 33.09
CA ILE A 75 7.16 14.43 33.74
C ILE A 75 6.66 13.01 33.81
N VAL A 76 6.47 12.50 35.03
CA VAL A 76 5.91 11.15 35.22
C VAL A 76 4.68 11.26 36.10
N GLU A 77 3.53 11.09 35.47
CA GLU A 77 2.22 11.19 36.12
C GLU A 77 1.34 10.02 35.70
N PRO A 78 0.49 9.49 36.60
CA PRO A 78 -0.45 8.43 36.22
C PRO A 78 -1.51 8.90 35.20
N PHE A 79 -1.79 10.21 35.18
CA PHE A 79 -2.67 10.89 34.24
C PHE A 79 -2.07 12.27 33.97
N PHE A 80 -1.84 12.60 32.71
CA PHE A 80 -1.43 13.94 32.30
C PHE A 80 -2.57 14.57 31.50
N ILE A 81 -3.04 15.74 31.95
CA ILE A 81 -4.19 16.43 31.36
C ILE A 81 -3.81 17.87 31.09
N VAL A 82 -4.11 18.35 29.89
CA VAL A 82 -4.05 19.78 29.53
C VAL A 82 -5.46 20.19 29.13
N ASP A 83 -6.09 21.03 29.94
CA ASP A 83 -7.49 21.41 29.73
C ASP A 83 -7.64 22.43 28.59
N GLU A 84 -8.86 22.57 28.07
CA GLU A 84 -9.18 23.56 27.03
C GLU A 84 -8.75 24.98 27.44
N GLY A 85 -7.95 25.62 26.58
CA GLY A 85 -7.41 26.96 26.80
C GLY A 85 -6.17 27.02 27.70
N GLU A 86 -5.67 25.88 28.19
CA GLU A 86 -4.37 25.80 28.85
C GLU A 86 -3.25 25.64 27.82
N GLU A 87 -2.09 26.23 28.15
CA GLU A 87 -0.86 26.12 27.39
C GLU A 87 0.20 25.45 28.26
N PHE A 88 0.74 24.33 27.78
CA PHE A 88 1.78 23.56 28.42
C PHE A 88 3.03 23.53 27.53
N ARG A 89 4.09 24.18 27.99
CA ARG A 89 5.39 24.11 27.32
C ARG A 89 6.12 22.85 27.75
N LEU A 90 6.30 21.92 26.81
CA LEU A 90 7.17 20.78 27.00
C LEU A 90 8.62 21.19 26.68
N ASN A 91 9.56 20.58 27.39
CA ASN A 91 11.00 20.72 27.18
C ASN A 91 11.65 19.49 27.80
N GLY A 92 11.50 18.34 27.18
CA GLY A 92 11.85 17.04 27.74
C GLY A 92 10.87 15.94 27.33
N SER A 93 10.39 15.17 28.29
CA SER A 93 9.56 14.00 28.01
C SER A 93 8.44 13.79 29.01
N ILE A 94 7.27 13.44 28.50
CA ILE A 94 6.11 13.00 29.30
C ILE A 94 6.07 11.47 29.30
N PHE A 95 5.92 10.89 30.49
CA PHE A 95 5.66 9.48 30.70
C PHE A 95 4.37 9.34 31.50
N SER A 96 3.27 9.03 30.81
CA SER A 96 1.98 8.87 31.47
C SER A 96 1.14 7.77 30.84
N PRO A 97 0.60 6.81 31.62
CA PRO A 97 -0.31 5.81 31.07
C PRO A 97 -1.45 6.41 30.25
N ILE A 98 -1.95 7.59 30.64
CA ILE A 98 -3.04 8.28 29.95
C ILE A 98 -2.67 9.75 29.79
N VAL A 99 -2.62 10.20 28.53
CA VAL A 99 -2.44 11.61 28.17
C VAL A 99 -3.72 12.10 27.50
N LEU A 100 -4.33 13.15 28.05
CA LEU A 100 -5.52 13.80 27.50
C LEU A 100 -5.21 15.27 27.22
N ASN A 101 -5.22 15.67 25.95
CA ASN A 101 -4.96 17.05 25.55
C ASN A 101 -6.22 17.67 24.92
N GLN A 102 -6.73 18.72 25.55
CA GLN A 102 -7.76 19.62 25.01
C GLN A 102 -7.24 21.06 24.85
N GLY A 103 -6.04 21.35 25.38
CA GLY A 103 -5.38 22.65 25.29
C GLY A 103 -4.26 22.65 24.25
N THR A 104 -3.11 23.22 24.59
CA THR A 104 -1.93 23.30 23.72
C THR A 104 -0.71 22.75 24.43
N ILE A 105 -0.09 21.73 23.87
CA ILE A 105 1.25 21.25 24.22
C ILE A 105 2.18 21.73 23.11
N PHE A 106 3.26 22.43 23.47
CA PHE A 106 4.20 22.96 22.48
C PHE A 106 5.62 22.97 23.02
N ASP A 107 6.59 23.10 22.13
CA ASP A 107 7.97 23.38 22.48
C ASP A 107 8.49 24.66 21.81
N ASP A 108 9.66 25.11 22.25
CA ASP A 108 10.45 26.17 21.61
C ASP A 108 11.93 25.77 21.55
N GLY A 109 12.18 24.46 21.70
CA GLY A 109 13.49 23.84 21.77
C GLY A 109 14.03 23.44 20.41
N LEU A 110 15.28 22.98 20.40
CA LEU A 110 15.96 22.43 19.21
C LEU A 110 16.33 20.94 19.37
N LEU A 111 15.99 20.35 20.53
CA LEU A 111 16.49 19.04 20.94
C LEU A 111 15.45 17.91 20.77
N GLY A 112 14.23 18.22 20.31
CA GLY A 112 13.14 17.27 20.12
C GLY A 112 12.51 16.86 21.45
N ASP A 113 11.19 16.71 21.51
CA ASP A 113 10.45 16.39 22.74
C ASP A 113 9.59 15.14 22.56
N ASN A 114 9.30 14.44 23.66
CA ASN A 114 8.69 13.12 23.58
C ASN A 114 7.45 12.95 24.46
N ILE A 115 6.49 12.16 23.99
CA ILE A 115 5.29 11.75 24.74
C ILE A 115 5.19 10.23 24.70
N PHE A 116 5.35 9.59 25.85
CA PHE A 116 5.19 8.14 26.02
C PHE A 116 3.95 7.85 26.84
N SER A 117 3.01 7.12 26.25
CA SER A 117 1.73 6.81 26.88
C SER A 117 1.22 5.40 26.63
N GLY A 118 0.29 4.96 27.47
CA GLY A 118 -0.52 3.78 27.17
C GLY A 118 -1.65 4.13 26.18
N PHE A 119 -2.24 5.31 26.35
CA PHE A 119 -3.27 5.90 25.50
C PHE A 119 -3.05 7.41 25.42
N LEU A 120 -3.11 7.96 24.20
CA LEU A 120 -3.05 9.39 23.92
C LEU A 120 -4.36 9.81 23.24
N SER A 121 -5.05 10.81 23.80
CA SER A 121 -6.16 11.50 23.15
C SER A 121 -5.82 12.97 22.99
N ASN A 122 -5.77 13.43 21.75
CA ASN A 122 -5.51 14.81 21.38
C ASN A 122 -6.72 15.42 20.66
N GLU A 123 -7.45 16.27 21.36
CA GLU A 123 -8.53 17.12 20.81
C GLU A 123 -8.06 18.59 20.65
N GLY A 124 -6.87 18.91 21.17
CA GLY A 124 -6.28 20.25 21.18
C GLY A 124 -5.17 20.41 20.15
N VAL A 125 -4.06 20.99 20.58
CA VAL A 125 -2.86 21.21 19.76
C VAL A 125 -1.67 20.53 20.44
N ILE A 126 -0.93 19.72 19.69
CA ILE A 126 0.44 19.31 19.98
C ILE A 126 1.28 19.86 18.83
N ASP A 127 2.16 20.82 19.12
CA ASP A 127 2.97 21.52 18.11
C ASP A 127 4.43 21.56 18.54
N PHE A 128 5.20 20.61 18.02
CA PHE A 128 6.64 20.58 18.18
C PHE A 128 7.31 21.17 16.93
N VAL A 129 8.38 21.94 17.18
CA VAL A 129 9.01 22.76 16.15
C VAL A 129 10.21 22.08 15.55
N SER A 130 11.08 21.44 16.35
CA SER A 130 12.31 20.83 15.84
C SER A 130 13.02 19.87 16.79
N GLY A 131 13.93 19.10 16.20
CA GLY A 131 14.62 17.99 16.84
C GLY A 131 13.83 16.71 16.68
N GLN A 132 14.43 15.60 17.09
CA GLN A 132 13.80 14.29 16.94
C GLN A 132 12.67 14.12 17.97
N VAL A 133 11.44 13.95 17.50
CA VAL A 133 10.24 13.86 18.32
C VAL A 133 9.69 12.44 18.27
N ASP A 134 9.43 11.85 19.45
CA ASP A 134 8.75 10.55 19.57
C ASP A 134 7.43 10.69 20.33
N ILE A 135 6.32 10.39 19.68
CA ILE A 135 4.98 10.29 20.26
C ILE A 135 4.52 8.85 20.17
N LEU A 136 4.38 8.19 21.32
CA LEU A 136 4.14 6.76 21.40
C LEU A 136 2.95 6.44 22.32
N ALA A 137 1.97 5.66 21.83
CA ALA A 137 0.79 5.23 22.57
C ALA A 137 0.60 3.70 22.46
N ILE A 138 1.10 2.92 23.43
CA ILE A 138 1.47 1.50 23.21
C ILE A 138 0.48 0.43 23.71
N THR A 139 -0.73 0.80 24.13
CA THR A 139 -1.72 -0.20 24.60
C THR A 139 -3.17 0.09 24.22
N GLY A 140 -3.54 1.37 24.15
CA GLY A 140 -4.90 1.83 23.84
C GLY A 140 -4.98 2.62 22.55
N GLY A 141 -3.88 2.75 21.80
CA GLY A 141 -3.79 3.53 20.58
C GLY A 141 -3.64 5.04 20.81
N LEU A 142 -3.53 5.74 19.69
CA LEU A 142 -3.46 7.20 19.59
C LEU A 142 -4.73 7.70 18.91
N ALA A 143 -5.49 8.56 19.58
CA ALA A 143 -6.65 9.24 19.00
C ALA A 143 -6.33 10.73 18.80
N ASN A 144 -6.35 11.20 17.56
CA ASN A 144 -6.09 12.58 17.19
C ASN A 144 -7.31 13.20 16.50
N GLY A 145 -8.08 14.02 17.22
CA GLY A 145 -9.11 14.90 16.68
C GLY A 145 -8.64 16.35 16.47
N GLY A 146 -7.47 16.70 17.01
CA GLY A 146 -6.87 18.04 16.96
C GLY A 146 -5.73 18.20 15.95
N LEU A 147 -4.81 19.11 16.25
CA LEU A 147 -3.52 19.25 15.53
C LEU A 147 -2.45 18.47 16.29
N LEU A 148 -1.70 17.63 15.57
CA LEU A 148 -0.47 17.00 16.01
C LEU A 148 0.61 17.29 14.96
N SER A 149 1.64 18.04 15.33
CA SER A 149 2.77 18.43 14.49
C SER A 149 4.09 18.09 15.18
N THR A 150 5.01 17.38 14.51
CA THR A 150 6.34 17.04 15.08
C THR A 150 7.48 17.95 14.57
N GLY A 151 7.37 18.48 13.35
CA GLY A 151 8.15 19.63 12.90
C GLY A 151 9.37 19.30 12.03
N PHE A 152 10.58 19.51 12.53
CA PHE A 152 11.82 19.21 11.81
C PHE A 152 12.60 18.16 12.58
N GLY A 153 12.83 16.99 12.01
CA GLY A 153 13.46 15.88 12.72
C GLY A 153 13.24 14.59 11.96
N THR A 154 13.79 13.49 12.45
CA THR A 154 13.37 12.14 12.02
C THR A 154 12.38 11.67 13.06
N ASP A 155 11.12 12.01 12.86
CA ASP A 155 10.12 11.92 13.92
C ASP A 155 9.36 10.59 13.86
N LEU A 156 8.82 10.18 15.00
CA LEU A 156 7.98 8.99 15.12
C LEU A 156 6.67 9.34 15.80
N VAL A 157 5.57 9.03 15.13
CA VAL A 157 4.23 9.00 15.72
C VAL A 157 3.71 7.58 15.64
N SER A 158 3.48 6.93 16.78
CA SER A 158 3.01 5.56 16.77
C SER A 158 1.95 5.26 17.81
N GLY A 159 0.95 4.49 17.38
CA GLY A 159 -0.16 4.03 18.20
C GLY A 159 -0.33 2.52 18.05
N THR A 160 -0.46 1.82 19.18
CA THR A 160 -0.73 0.39 19.25
C THR A 160 -1.92 0.14 20.16
N ALA A 161 -2.92 -0.58 19.64
CA ALA A 161 -4.13 -0.90 20.36
C ALA A 161 -4.43 -2.40 20.35
N THR A 162 -4.92 -2.90 21.49
CA THR A 162 -5.47 -4.25 21.58
C THR A 162 -6.88 -4.19 22.14
N GLY A 163 -7.80 -4.98 21.60
CA GLY A 163 -9.19 -4.92 22.03
C GLY A 163 -10.06 -6.05 21.47
N SER A 164 -11.37 -5.85 21.54
CA SER A 164 -12.34 -6.83 21.01
C SER A 164 -13.03 -6.32 19.75
N ILE A 165 -13.59 -5.11 19.78
CA ILE A 165 -14.35 -4.53 18.67
C ILE A 165 -13.93 -3.08 18.52
N ARG A 166 -13.73 -2.63 17.26
CA ARG A 166 -13.31 -1.26 16.92
C ARG A 166 -11.99 -0.90 17.60
N VAL A 167 -10.92 -1.47 17.05
CA VAL A 167 -9.56 -1.34 17.59
C VAL A 167 -8.72 -0.61 16.56
N ASP A 168 -8.33 0.61 16.89
CA ASP A 168 -7.54 1.48 16.02
C ASP A 168 -6.17 1.70 16.65
N GLY A 169 -5.09 1.38 15.95
CA GLY A 169 -3.73 1.69 16.40
C GLY A 169 -3.55 3.20 16.47
N ILE A 170 -3.79 3.86 15.34
CA ILE A 170 -3.96 5.31 15.23
C ILE A 170 -5.37 5.59 14.69
N LEU A 171 -6.14 6.40 15.40
CA LEU A 171 -7.37 7.02 14.91
C LEU A 171 -7.11 8.50 14.68
N ASN A 172 -7.10 8.92 13.42
CA ASN A 172 -6.95 10.32 13.02
C ASN A 172 -8.26 10.85 12.43
N GLU A 173 -8.84 11.84 13.10
CA GLU A 173 -9.96 12.65 12.63
C GLU A 173 -9.57 14.14 12.48
N GLY A 174 -8.37 14.51 12.93
CA GLY A 174 -7.79 15.86 12.83
C GLY A 174 -6.62 15.96 11.83
N LEU A 175 -5.64 16.81 12.11
CA LEU A 175 -4.42 16.95 11.33
C LEU A 175 -3.24 16.32 12.08
N LEU A 176 -2.57 15.36 11.45
CA LEU A 176 -1.32 14.77 11.89
C LEU A 176 -0.26 15.10 10.83
N THR A 177 0.81 15.80 11.20
CA THR A 177 1.89 16.16 10.28
C THR A 177 3.28 16.01 10.91
N THR A 178 4.26 15.51 10.14
CA THR A 178 5.61 15.28 10.67
C THR A 178 6.66 16.26 10.17
N GLY A 179 6.45 16.86 8.99
CA GLY A 179 7.27 17.96 8.50
C GLY A 179 8.54 17.51 7.79
N VAL A 180 9.73 17.97 8.19
CA VAL A 180 10.97 17.69 7.44
C VAL A 180 11.89 16.73 8.19
N GLY A 181 12.07 15.56 7.59
CA GLY A 181 13.08 14.54 7.80
C GLY A 181 12.53 13.21 7.32
N GLY A 182 13.17 12.10 7.65
CA GLY A 182 12.63 10.77 7.32
C GLY A 182 11.73 10.30 8.46
N ASP A 183 10.46 10.66 8.38
CA ASP A 183 9.51 10.52 9.48
C ASP A 183 8.75 9.19 9.41
N GLN A 184 8.17 8.76 10.53
CA GLN A 184 7.45 7.50 10.63
C GLN A 184 6.11 7.69 11.35
N ILE A 185 5.04 7.19 10.73
CA ILE A 185 3.71 7.11 11.31
C ILE A 185 3.28 5.65 11.32
N ILE A 186 3.20 5.05 12.51
CA ILE A 186 3.00 3.59 12.66
C ILE A 186 1.78 3.27 13.51
N GLY A 187 0.76 2.65 12.91
CA GLY A 187 -0.44 2.20 13.60
C GLY A 187 -0.57 0.68 13.63
N ASN A 188 -0.60 0.08 14.83
CA ASN A 188 -0.75 -1.37 15.00
C ASN A 188 -2.03 -1.71 15.77
N ALA A 189 -2.82 -2.65 15.27
CA ALA A 189 -4.05 -3.05 15.93
C ALA A 189 -4.25 -4.56 15.97
N LEU A 190 -4.60 -5.07 17.16
CA LEU A 190 -5.06 -6.45 17.34
C LEU A 190 -6.45 -6.46 17.95
N GLY A 191 -7.42 -7.05 17.25
CA GLY A 191 -8.77 -7.18 17.75
C GLY A 191 -9.51 -8.41 17.23
N LEU A 192 -10.82 -8.46 17.44
CA LEU A 192 -11.67 -9.49 16.83
C LEU A 192 -12.40 -8.93 15.62
N ARG A 193 -13.00 -7.74 15.71
CA ARG A 193 -13.84 -7.15 14.65
C ARG A 193 -13.59 -5.66 14.51
N ASP A 194 -13.64 -5.16 13.28
CA ASP A 194 -13.38 -3.76 12.92
C ASP A 194 -12.02 -3.33 13.49
N VAL A 195 -10.95 -3.86 12.90
CA VAL A 195 -9.58 -3.69 13.40
C VAL A 195 -8.79 -2.93 12.34
N THR A 196 -8.30 -1.74 12.70
CA THR A 196 -7.57 -0.88 11.78
C THR A 196 -6.20 -0.50 12.35
N GLY A 197 -5.12 -0.69 11.60
CA GLY A 197 -3.80 -0.20 12.01
C GLY A 197 -3.79 1.33 12.12
N ILE A 198 -4.07 1.98 10.99
CA ILE A 198 -4.29 3.43 10.89
C ILE A 198 -5.68 3.71 10.30
N GLU A 199 -6.58 4.27 11.10
CA GLU A 199 -7.87 4.79 10.67
C GLU A 199 -7.77 6.31 10.48
N ASN A 200 -7.74 6.76 9.24
CA ASN A 200 -7.83 8.18 8.87
C ASN A 200 -9.23 8.47 8.32
N SER A 201 -10.04 9.20 9.08
CA SER A 201 -11.46 9.37 8.75
C SER A 201 -11.99 10.76 9.09
N GLY A 202 -13.26 11.03 8.78
CA GLY A 202 -13.92 12.28 9.18
C GLY A 202 -13.39 13.55 8.51
N GLY A 203 -12.64 13.42 7.41
CA GLY A 203 -11.91 14.52 6.79
C GLY A 203 -10.54 14.78 7.42
N GLY A 204 -10.04 13.83 8.23
CA GLY A 204 -8.69 13.86 8.78
C GLY A 204 -7.61 13.89 7.71
N GLU A 205 -6.49 14.51 8.06
CA GLU A 205 -5.32 14.65 7.19
C GLU A 205 -4.09 14.07 7.88
N ILE A 206 -3.41 13.14 7.21
CA ILE A 206 -2.07 12.67 7.56
C ILE A 206 -1.12 13.19 6.49
N ILE A 207 -0.16 14.01 6.88
CA ILE A 207 0.75 14.70 5.96
C ILE A 207 2.20 14.59 6.43
N THR A 208 3.00 13.79 5.72
CA THR A 208 4.47 13.86 5.84
C THR A 208 5.02 14.89 4.85
N GLY A 209 6.26 15.33 5.02
CA GLY A 209 6.77 16.51 4.34
C GLY A 209 7.98 16.25 3.45
N ARG A 210 9.21 16.51 3.91
CA ARG A 210 10.39 16.28 3.06
C ARG A 210 11.33 15.32 3.74
N GLY A 211 11.79 14.34 2.99
CA GLY A 211 12.61 13.23 3.43
C GLY A 211 11.91 11.93 3.07
N ASP A 212 12.59 10.81 3.29
CA ASP A 212 12.05 9.49 2.95
C ASP A 212 11.17 9.05 4.11
N ASP A 213 9.85 9.23 3.96
CA ASP A 213 8.87 9.06 5.02
C ASP A 213 8.19 7.67 4.95
N LEU A 214 7.70 7.18 6.09
CA LEU A 214 6.96 5.93 6.20
C LEU A 214 5.62 6.13 6.90
N ILE A 215 4.55 5.66 6.28
CA ILE A 215 3.23 5.48 6.89
C ILE A 215 2.90 3.99 6.86
N ASP A 216 2.87 3.34 8.02
CA ASP A 216 2.72 1.89 8.16
C ASP A 216 1.54 1.54 9.07
N GLY A 217 0.56 0.82 8.53
CA GLY A 217 -0.61 0.34 9.25
C GLY A 217 -0.70 -1.18 9.25
N GLU A 218 -0.62 -1.80 10.41
CA GLU A 218 -0.75 -3.25 10.60
C GLU A 218 -2.00 -3.60 11.43
N ALA A 219 -2.83 -4.51 10.92
CA ALA A 219 -4.01 -4.98 11.62
C ALA A 219 -4.16 -6.50 11.57
N ALA A 220 -4.53 -7.08 12.71
CA ALA A 220 -4.89 -8.50 12.82
C ALA A 220 -6.25 -8.68 13.50
N GLY A 221 -7.15 -9.44 12.86
CA GLY A 221 -8.49 -9.67 13.38
C GLY A 221 -9.25 -10.80 12.69
N THR A 222 -10.57 -10.81 12.81
CA THR A 222 -11.43 -11.85 12.20
C THR A 222 -12.51 -11.29 11.27
N ASP A 223 -12.78 -9.98 11.31
CA ASP A 223 -13.81 -9.32 10.49
C ASP A 223 -13.49 -7.83 10.38
N GLY A 224 -13.60 -7.25 9.19
CA GLY A 224 -13.31 -5.82 8.96
C GLY A 224 -11.88 -5.45 9.35
N VAL A 225 -10.89 -6.17 8.81
CA VAL A 225 -9.47 -5.98 9.15
C VAL A 225 -8.81 -5.14 8.07
N VAL A 226 -8.24 -4.00 8.45
CA VAL A 226 -7.61 -3.08 7.50
C VAL A 226 -6.28 -2.58 8.03
N GLY A 227 -5.20 -2.67 7.24
CA GLY A 227 -3.91 -2.08 7.63
C GLY A 227 -4.02 -0.56 7.73
N ILE A 228 -4.33 0.09 6.62
CA ILE A 228 -4.63 1.53 6.52
C ILE A 228 -6.03 1.74 5.93
N ASN A 229 -6.92 2.38 6.69
CA ASN A 229 -8.23 2.81 6.21
C ASN A 229 -8.29 4.33 6.07
N ASN A 230 -8.43 4.82 4.84
CA ASN A 230 -8.56 6.24 4.51
C ASN A 230 -9.97 6.51 3.96
N ASP A 231 -10.86 7.04 4.82
CA ASP A 231 -12.30 7.08 4.58
C ASP A 231 -12.92 8.47 4.79
N ASN A 232 -14.11 8.69 4.24
CA ASN A 232 -14.94 9.87 4.47
C ASN A 232 -14.24 11.20 4.15
N SER A 233 -13.66 11.29 2.94
CA SER A 233 -12.97 12.47 2.42
C SER A 233 -11.68 12.82 3.16
N ALA A 234 -11.06 11.82 3.79
CA ALA A 234 -9.76 11.95 4.43
C ALA A 234 -8.62 11.98 3.40
N VAL A 235 -7.47 12.47 3.84
CA VAL A 235 -6.27 12.65 3.01
C VAL A 235 -5.08 12.01 3.69
N ILE A 236 -4.37 11.14 2.96
CA ILE A 236 -3.00 10.75 3.26
C ILE A 236 -2.14 11.35 2.15
N ARG A 237 -1.11 12.10 2.53
CA ARG A 237 -0.18 12.70 1.59
C ARG A 237 1.25 12.61 2.10
N THR A 238 2.14 12.11 1.28
CA THR A 238 3.58 12.24 1.46
C THR A 238 4.12 13.29 0.49
N GLY A 239 5.40 13.64 0.58
CA GLY A 239 5.88 14.92 0.07
C GLY A 239 7.02 14.82 -0.93
N LEU A 240 8.23 15.21 -0.54
CA LEU A 240 9.41 15.02 -1.40
C LEU A 240 10.36 14.02 -0.72
N GLY A 241 10.67 12.93 -1.39
CA GLY A 241 11.52 11.86 -0.83
C GLY A 241 11.11 10.52 -1.43
N GLU A 242 11.83 9.45 -1.11
CA GLU A 242 11.40 8.09 -1.45
C GLU A 242 10.43 7.61 -0.36
N ASP A 243 9.14 7.89 -0.53
CA ASP A 243 8.12 7.71 0.51
C ASP A 243 7.46 6.32 0.43
N GLN A 244 7.00 5.82 1.58
CA GLN A 244 6.34 4.51 1.68
C GLN A 244 5.01 4.60 2.42
N ILE A 245 3.95 4.04 1.83
CA ILE A 245 2.63 3.87 2.44
C ILE A 245 2.30 2.38 2.41
N ILE A 246 2.38 1.73 3.56
CA ILE A 246 2.27 0.27 3.69
C ILE A 246 1.08 -0.08 4.58
N GLY A 247 0.19 -0.92 4.07
CA GLY A 247 -0.93 -1.46 4.83
C GLY A 247 -0.92 -2.98 4.84
N PHE A 248 -0.90 -3.58 6.02
CA PHE A 248 -0.93 -5.03 6.20
C PHE A 248 -2.15 -5.47 7.02
N ALA A 249 -2.88 -6.46 6.51
CA ALA A 249 -4.03 -7.05 7.18
C ALA A 249 -3.91 -8.58 7.26
N ASP A 250 -4.03 -9.14 8.47
CA ASP A 250 -3.92 -10.57 8.75
C ASP A 250 -5.14 -11.14 9.50
N ASP A 251 -5.42 -12.42 9.28
CA ASP A 251 -6.47 -13.13 10.00
C ASP A 251 -5.93 -13.86 11.24
N LEU A 252 -6.45 -13.52 12.41
CA LEU A 252 -5.98 -14.15 13.65
C LEU A 252 -6.40 -15.62 13.76
N THR A 253 -7.65 -15.92 13.36
CA THR A 253 -8.25 -17.26 13.44
C THR A 253 -9.12 -17.60 12.24
N GLY A 254 -9.10 -16.77 11.20
CA GLY A 254 -10.01 -16.82 10.06
C GLY A 254 -10.96 -15.66 9.93
N LEU A 255 -11.41 -15.45 8.69
CA LEU A 255 -12.44 -14.47 8.36
C LEU A 255 -13.85 -14.95 8.72
N ALA A 256 -14.63 -14.02 9.29
CA ALA A 256 -16.07 -14.16 9.46
C ALA A 256 -16.79 -14.27 8.10
N GLU A 257 -17.99 -14.84 8.13
CA GLU A 257 -18.82 -14.94 6.93
C GLU A 257 -19.12 -13.54 6.36
N SER A 258 -18.80 -13.32 5.08
CA SER A 258 -18.84 -12.02 4.39
C SER A 258 -17.88 -10.94 4.92
N GLY A 259 -16.83 -11.32 5.67
CA GLY A 259 -15.82 -10.38 6.13
C GLY A 259 -15.09 -9.69 4.96
N GLU A 260 -14.71 -8.43 5.20
CA GLU A 260 -13.85 -7.66 4.29
C GLU A 260 -12.47 -7.49 4.94
N MET A 261 -11.43 -7.63 4.12
CA MET A 261 -10.06 -7.40 4.54
C MET A 261 -9.32 -6.62 3.46
N SER A 262 -8.52 -5.63 3.85
CA SER A 262 -7.65 -4.93 2.92
C SER A 262 -6.34 -4.50 3.57
N GLY A 263 -5.23 -4.64 2.87
CA GLY A 263 -3.99 -4.00 3.32
C GLY A 263 -4.19 -2.49 3.39
N ILE A 264 -4.60 -1.89 2.27
CA ILE A 264 -5.00 -0.49 2.17
C ILE A 264 -6.44 -0.39 1.65
N LEU A 265 -7.29 0.35 2.37
CA LEU A 265 -8.65 0.70 1.95
C LEU A 265 -8.77 2.21 1.82
N ASN A 266 -8.82 2.71 0.59
CA ASN A 266 -9.09 4.11 0.28
C ASN A 266 -10.52 4.26 -0.24
N ARG A 267 -11.41 4.93 0.48
CA ARG A 267 -12.83 5.05 0.06
C ARG A 267 -13.49 6.36 0.46
N GLY A 268 -14.66 6.66 -0.12
CA GLY A 268 -15.49 7.76 0.38
C GLY A 268 -15.04 9.16 -0.06
N ASN A 269 -14.56 9.30 -1.29
CA ASN A 269 -13.97 10.53 -1.87
C ASN A 269 -12.66 10.94 -1.20
N SER A 270 -11.93 9.99 -0.64
CA SER A 270 -10.64 10.19 -0.01
C SER A 270 -9.50 10.22 -1.04
N LEU A 271 -8.35 10.73 -0.59
CA LEU A 271 -7.13 10.85 -1.40
C LEU A 271 -5.96 10.16 -0.70
N ILE A 272 -5.21 9.36 -1.45
CA ILE A 272 -3.82 8.99 -1.14
C ILE A 272 -2.94 9.60 -2.24
N ASP A 273 -1.91 10.36 -1.87
CA ASP A 273 -1.00 11.09 -2.79
C ASP A 273 0.44 10.86 -2.32
N ALA A 274 1.23 10.08 -3.05
CA ALA A 274 2.60 9.71 -2.63
C ALA A 274 3.64 10.82 -2.91
N GLY A 275 3.30 11.81 -3.72
CA GLY A 275 4.07 13.05 -3.80
C GLY A 275 5.06 13.07 -4.95
N VAL A 276 6.35 13.18 -4.64
CA VAL A 276 7.44 13.24 -5.61
C VAL A 276 8.65 12.49 -5.07
N GLY A 277 9.08 11.50 -5.83
CA GLY A 277 10.23 10.65 -5.54
C GLY A 277 10.00 9.28 -6.15
N GLU A 278 10.78 8.28 -5.73
CA GLU A 278 10.48 6.89 -6.07
C GLU A 278 9.61 6.34 -4.93
N ASP A 279 8.29 6.50 -5.06
CA ASP A 279 7.36 6.26 -3.97
C ASP A 279 6.74 4.86 -4.06
N ILE A 280 6.43 4.25 -2.90
CA ILE A 280 5.80 2.93 -2.83
C ILE A 280 4.48 3.02 -2.05
N ILE A 281 3.41 2.54 -2.67
CA ILE A 281 2.15 2.22 -2.00
C ILE A 281 1.95 0.71 -2.05
N GLU A 282 1.99 0.06 -0.89
CA GLU A 282 1.88 -1.40 -0.78
C GLU A 282 0.74 -1.80 0.15
N GLY A 283 -0.14 -2.67 -0.34
CA GLY A 283 -1.22 -3.25 0.46
C GLY A 283 -1.19 -4.77 0.40
N VAL A 284 -1.16 -5.42 1.56
CA VAL A 284 -1.16 -6.88 1.69
C VAL A 284 -2.31 -7.34 2.59
N ALA A 285 -3.08 -8.32 2.11
CA ALA A 285 -4.12 -8.98 2.89
C ALA A 285 -3.93 -10.51 2.88
N VAL A 286 -3.85 -11.12 4.05
CA VAL A 286 -3.63 -12.56 4.22
C VAL A 286 -4.77 -13.20 5.01
N VAL A 287 -5.33 -14.28 4.45
CA VAL A 287 -6.35 -15.12 5.07
C VAL A 287 -5.86 -16.56 5.09
N ASN A 288 -5.41 -17.01 6.26
CA ASN A 288 -4.92 -18.35 6.53
C ASN A 288 -6.05 -19.37 6.77
N ALA A 289 -7.26 -18.93 7.11
CA ALA A 289 -8.36 -19.86 7.33
C ALA A 289 -9.00 -20.38 6.04
N VAL A 290 -9.32 -21.67 6.05
CA VAL A 290 -10.08 -22.35 5.00
C VAL A 290 -11.59 -22.17 5.27
N THR A 291 -12.09 -20.94 5.10
CA THR A 291 -13.53 -20.64 5.18
C THR A 291 -14.06 -20.13 3.84
N ASP A 292 -15.32 -20.47 3.52
CA ASP A 292 -16.01 -20.00 2.33
C ASP A 292 -16.63 -18.63 2.62
N SER A 293 -15.85 -17.55 2.58
CA SER A 293 -16.45 -16.21 2.74
C SER A 293 -15.50 -15.04 2.56
N GLY A 294 -16.05 -13.97 2.00
CA GLY A 294 -15.49 -12.62 2.12
C GLY A 294 -14.87 -12.10 0.83
N ARG A 295 -14.45 -10.83 0.91
CA ARG A 295 -13.66 -10.16 -0.13
C ARG A 295 -12.37 -9.70 0.50
N ILE A 296 -11.27 -10.09 -0.10
CA ILE A 296 -9.96 -9.63 0.31
C ILE A 296 -9.29 -8.88 -0.82
N ALA A 297 -8.54 -7.85 -0.48
CA ALA A 297 -7.69 -7.18 -1.43
C ALA A 297 -6.39 -6.70 -0.81
N GLY A 298 -5.31 -6.65 -1.58
CA GLY A 298 -4.12 -5.92 -1.13
C GLY A 298 -4.46 -4.45 -1.00
N ILE A 299 -4.93 -3.86 -2.10
CA ILE A 299 -5.36 -2.46 -2.17
C ILE A 299 -6.78 -2.36 -2.73
N THR A 300 -7.66 -1.71 -1.97
CA THR A 300 -9.01 -1.33 -2.41
C THR A 300 -9.12 0.18 -2.56
N ASN A 301 -9.43 0.67 -3.76
CA ASN A 301 -9.72 2.08 -4.05
C ASN A 301 -11.18 2.26 -4.49
N GLN A 302 -12.05 2.76 -3.62
CA GLN A 302 -13.50 2.83 -3.88
C GLN A 302 -14.05 4.26 -3.83
N ILE A 303 -14.49 4.79 -4.98
CA ILE A 303 -15.00 6.16 -5.10
C ILE A 303 -13.97 7.16 -4.52
N SER A 304 -12.70 6.94 -4.85
CA SER A 304 -11.56 7.69 -4.30
C SER A 304 -10.45 7.83 -5.35
N LEU A 305 -9.42 8.60 -5.02
CA LEU A 305 -8.22 8.78 -5.84
C LEU A 305 -6.99 8.24 -5.11
N ILE A 306 -6.23 7.39 -5.81
CA ILE A 306 -4.82 7.10 -5.47
C ILE A 306 -3.98 7.79 -6.53
N LYS A 307 -3.02 8.59 -6.09
CA LYS A 307 -2.05 9.28 -6.95
C LYS A 307 -0.65 8.91 -6.49
N LEU A 308 0.19 8.41 -7.39
CA LEU A 308 1.57 8.10 -7.03
C LEU A 308 2.39 9.40 -7.07
N GLY A 309 2.54 10.00 -8.25
CA GLY A 309 3.05 11.36 -8.31
C GLY A 309 4.02 11.60 -9.44
N SER A 310 5.28 11.79 -9.11
CA SER A 310 6.34 11.98 -10.10
C SER A 310 7.61 11.32 -9.63
N GLY A 311 8.15 10.43 -10.46
CA GLY A 311 9.32 9.60 -10.21
C GLY A 311 8.99 8.15 -10.57
N GLU A 312 9.86 7.20 -10.24
CA GLU A 312 9.63 5.79 -10.56
C GLU A 312 8.79 5.17 -9.43
N ASP A 313 7.47 5.26 -9.56
CA ASP A 313 6.56 4.92 -8.46
C ASP A 313 6.01 3.49 -8.56
N GLY A 314 5.65 2.91 -7.42
CA GLY A 314 5.10 1.56 -7.31
C GLY A 314 3.76 1.49 -6.57
N LEU A 315 2.79 0.80 -7.16
CA LEU A 315 1.52 0.42 -6.53
C LEU A 315 1.40 -1.10 -6.48
N PHE A 316 1.60 -1.69 -5.30
CA PHE A 316 1.66 -3.13 -5.10
C PHE A 316 0.49 -3.62 -4.24
N GLY A 317 -0.33 -4.49 -4.80
CA GLY A 317 -1.43 -5.12 -4.05
C GLY A 317 -1.31 -6.63 -4.04
N GLU A 318 -1.31 -7.23 -2.85
CA GLU A 318 -1.31 -8.69 -2.66
C GLU A 318 -2.48 -9.16 -1.81
N ALA A 319 -3.20 -10.16 -2.30
CA ALA A 319 -4.30 -10.81 -1.60
C ALA A 319 -4.12 -12.32 -1.63
N LEU A 320 -3.86 -12.93 -0.46
CA LEU A 320 -3.57 -14.35 -0.31
C LEU A 320 -4.65 -15.02 0.55
N ALA A 321 -5.43 -15.94 -0.03
CA ALA A 321 -6.45 -16.68 0.68
C ALA A 321 -6.28 -18.20 0.60
N ALA A 322 -6.23 -18.85 1.77
CA ALA A 322 -6.26 -20.29 1.91
C ALA A 322 -7.66 -20.90 1.72
N GLY A 323 -8.72 -20.08 1.77
CA GLY A 323 -10.12 -20.49 1.60
C GLY A 323 -10.75 -20.01 0.29
N ALA A 324 -12.03 -20.32 0.09
CA ALA A 324 -12.79 -19.96 -1.10
C ALA A 324 -13.31 -18.50 -1.03
N THR A 325 -12.40 -17.54 -1.00
CA THR A 325 -12.72 -16.09 -0.91
C THR A 325 -12.42 -15.38 -2.23
N SER A 326 -13.17 -14.33 -2.56
CA SER A 326 -12.78 -13.53 -3.72
C SER A 326 -11.57 -12.67 -3.35
N ALA A 327 -10.51 -12.74 -4.17
CA ALA A 327 -9.24 -12.09 -3.89
C ALA A 327 -8.83 -11.16 -5.03
N SER A 328 -8.33 -9.98 -4.71
CA SER A 328 -7.79 -9.05 -5.71
C SER A 328 -6.52 -8.40 -5.22
N GLY A 329 -5.44 -8.43 -5.99
CA GLY A 329 -4.23 -7.68 -5.62
C GLY A 329 -4.55 -6.20 -5.47
N VAL A 330 -4.91 -5.57 -6.59
CA VAL A 330 -5.39 -4.18 -6.66
C VAL A 330 -6.80 -4.17 -7.22
N ILE A 331 -7.74 -3.55 -6.53
CA ILE A 331 -9.11 -3.35 -7.01
C ILE A 331 -9.53 -1.89 -6.91
N SER A 332 -9.98 -1.32 -8.02
CA SER A 332 -10.59 0.01 -8.06
C SER A 332 -12.07 -0.08 -8.41
N LEU A 333 -12.93 0.47 -7.57
CA LEU A 333 -14.39 0.46 -7.69
C LEU A 333 -14.92 1.90 -7.78
N GLN A 334 -15.30 2.35 -8.97
CA GLN A 334 -15.70 3.75 -9.22
C GLN A 334 -14.62 4.76 -8.81
N GLY A 335 -13.35 4.33 -8.76
CA GLY A 335 -12.21 5.14 -8.36
C GLY A 335 -11.32 5.54 -9.54
N GLU A 336 -10.29 6.31 -9.22
CA GLU A 336 -9.20 6.65 -10.14
C GLU A 336 -7.86 6.29 -9.50
N ILE A 337 -6.99 5.65 -10.27
CA ILE A 337 -5.58 5.47 -9.99
C ILE A 337 -4.82 6.29 -11.04
N ASP A 338 -3.96 7.19 -10.59
CA ASP A 338 -3.15 8.09 -11.42
C ASP A 338 -1.69 7.91 -11.02
N ALA A 339 -0.92 7.19 -11.84
CA ALA A 339 0.49 6.91 -11.53
C ALA A 339 1.32 8.19 -11.66
N GLY A 340 1.16 8.93 -12.75
CA GLY A 340 1.66 10.29 -12.88
C GLY A 340 2.73 10.41 -13.95
N ALA A 341 3.97 10.67 -13.58
CA ALA A 341 5.06 10.82 -14.54
C ALA A 341 6.34 10.20 -14.01
N GLY A 342 7.01 9.40 -14.84
CA GLY A 342 8.16 8.58 -14.47
C GLY A 342 7.87 7.14 -14.88
N GLU A 343 8.76 6.20 -14.57
CA GLU A 343 8.57 4.79 -14.92
C GLU A 343 7.75 4.12 -13.81
N ASP A 344 6.42 4.09 -13.99
CA ASP A 344 5.51 3.66 -12.94
C ASP A 344 5.13 2.17 -13.05
N PHE A 345 4.97 1.50 -11.91
CA PHE A 345 4.58 0.09 -11.87
C PHE A 345 3.34 -0.17 -11.02
N VAL A 346 2.29 -0.73 -11.65
CA VAL A 346 1.10 -1.22 -10.96
C VAL A 346 1.08 -2.75 -10.98
N PHE A 347 1.26 -3.35 -9.81
CA PHE A 347 1.27 -4.79 -9.62
C PHE A 347 0.10 -5.26 -8.75
N GLY A 348 -0.57 -6.31 -9.19
CA GLY A 348 -1.60 -6.97 -8.41
C GLY A 348 -1.48 -8.48 -8.43
N LEU A 349 -1.46 -9.11 -7.25
CA LEU A 349 -1.53 -10.54 -7.05
C LEU A 349 -2.81 -10.92 -6.28
N GLY A 350 -3.67 -11.72 -6.91
CA GLY A 350 -4.77 -12.41 -6.24
C GLY A 350 -4.54 -13.91 -6.23
N GLU A 351 -4.52 -14.51 -5.04
CA GLU A 351 -4.50 -15.97 -4.86
C GLU A 351 -5.63 -16.37 -3.91
N SER A 352 -6.40 -17.38 -4.32
CA SER A 352 -7.47 -17.94 -3.48
C SER A 352 -7.67 -19.42 -3.76
N GLN A 353 -7.92 -20.24 -2.74
CA GLN A 353 -8.22 -21.66 -2.94
C GLN A 353 -9.72 -21.88 -3.12
N GLY A 354 -10.21 -21.75 -4.36
CA GLY A 354 -11.62 -21.97 -4.70
C GLY A 354 -12.50 -20.71 -4.63
N GLY A 355 -11.90 -19.53 -4.55
CA GLY A 355 -12.60 -18.25 -4.64
C GLY A 355 -13.43 -18.12 -5.92
N GLN A 356 -14.57 -17.43 -5.87
CA GLN A 356 -15.42 -17.28 -7.06
C GLN A 356 -14.73 -16.45 -8.15
N GLN A 357 -14.20 -15.29 -7.78
CA GLN A 357 -13.53 -14.38 -8.68
C GLN A 357 -12.20 -13.95 -8.06
N VAL A 358 -11.13 -14.17 -8.80
CA VAL A 358 -9.78 -13.77 -8.41
C VAL A 358 -9.20 -12.89 -9.50
N SER A 359 -8.55 -11.80 -9.10
CA SER A 359 -7.92 -10.90 -10.05
C SER A 359 -6.57 -10.39 -9.55
N GLY A 360 -5.65 -10.13 -10.46
CA GLY A 360 -4.45 -9.38 -10.11
C GLY A 360 -4.80 -7.91 -9.96
N VAL A 361 -5.14 -7.28 -11.07
CA VAL A 361 -5.61 -5.89 -11.15
C VAL A 361 -7.04 -5.86 -11.68
N ALA A 362 -7.96 -5.27 -10.93
CA ALA A 362 -9.38 -5.19 -11.29
C ALA A 362 -9.92 -3.76 -11.29
N LEU A 363 -10.50 -3.34 -12.42
CA LEU A 363 -11.17 -2.06 -12.59
C LEU A 363 -12.68 -2.26 -12.82
N VAL A 364 -13.48 -1.66 -11.95
CA VAL A 364 -14.95 -1.70 -12.04
C VAL A 364 -15.51 -0.29 -12.02
N SER A 365 -15.96 0.18 -13.18
CA SER A 365 -16.37 1.57 -13.43
C SER A 365 -15.30 2.59 -13.04
N SER A 366 -14.03 2.25 -13.24
CA SER A 366 -12.86 2.96 -12.72
C SER A 366 -11.90 3.40 -13.82
N ARG A 367 -10.92 4.23 -13.46
CA ARG A 367 -9.85 4.64 -14.37
C ARG A 367 -8.49 4.33 -13.77
N LEU A 368 -7.58 3.85 -14.62
CA LEU A 368 -6.16 3.75 -14.33
C LEU A 368 -5.42 4.52 -15.42
N ARG A 369 -4.60 5.48 -15.01
CA ARG A 369 -3.73 6.29 -15.88
C ARG A 369 -2.30 6.09 -15.43
N LEU A 370 -1.40 5.76 -16.36
CA LEU A 370 0.03 5.64 -16.03
C LEU A 370 0.69 7.00 -16.23
N GLY A 371 0.72 7.51 -17.46
CA GLY A 371 0.96 8.91 -17.74
C GLY A 371 2.08 9.10 -18.74
N SER A 372 3.29 9.39 -18.26
CA SER A 372 4.46 9.47 -19.14
C SER A 372 5.66 8.75 -18.54
N GLY A 373 6.28 7.86 -19.30
CA GLY A 373 7.41 7.04 -18.88
C GLY A 373 7.29 5.64 -19.47
N GLU A 374 8.21 4.74 -19.15
CA GLU A 374 8.07 3.33 -19.50
C GLU A 374 7.26 2.63 -18.40
N ASP A 375 5.93 2.68 -18.52
CA ASP A 375 5.04 2.25 -17.45
C ASP A 375 4.66 0.78 -17.58
N ALA A 376 4.32 0.13 -16.46
CA ALA A 376 3.95 -1.27 -16.45
C ALA A 376 2.72 -1.56 -15.57
N ILE A 377 1.82 -2.39 -16.10
CA ILE A 377 0.72 -2.99 -15.34
C ILE A 377 0.90 -4.50 -15.41
N GLN A 378 0.99 -5.15 -14.25
CA GLN A 378 1.08 -6.58 -14.15
C GLN A 378 0.03 -7.15 -13.19
N GLY A 379 -0.81 -8.04 -13.71
CA GLY A 379 -1.87 -8.67 -12.93
C GLY A 379 -1.75 -10.20 -12.92
N LEU A 380 -1.69 -10.78 -11.73
CA LEU A 380 -1.60 -12.21 -11.47
C LEU A 380 -2.83 -12.71 -10.72
N ALA A 381 -3.49 -13.74 -11.22
CA ALA A 381 -4.63 -14.35 -10.58
C ALA A 381 -4.52 -15.88 -10.58
N SER A 382 -4.72 -16.53 -9.43
CA SER A 382 -4.71 -17.98 -9.35
C SER A 382 -5.67 -18.60 -8.33
N GLY A 383 -6.04 -19.86 -8.59
CA GLY A 383 -6.79 -20.73 -7.67
C GLY A 383 -8.30 -20.46 -7.58
N GLY A 384 -8.80 -19.39 -8.17
CA GLY A 384 -10.23 -19.11 -8.28
C GLY A 384 -10.95 -19.98 -9.33
N LEU A 385 -12.29 -19.96 -9.30
CA LEU A 385 -13.15 -20.49 -10.37
C LEU A 385 -13.05 -19.65 -11.64
N ILE A 386 -12.96 -18.32 -11.48
CA ILE A 386 -12.75 -17.36 -12.55
C ILE A 386 -11.53 -16.52 -12.19
N ASN A 387 -10.46 -16.65 -12.98
CA ASN A 387 -9.23 -15.86 -12.80
C ASN A 387 -9.02 -14.90 -13.97
N ALA A 388 -8.75 -13.64 -13.63
CA ALA A 388 -8.33 -12.63 -14.60
C ALA A 388 -7.06 -11.96 -14.09
N GLY A 389 -5.95 -12.10 -14.80
CA GLY A 389 -4.73 -11.35 -14.44
C GLY A 389 -5.04 -9.86 -14.35
N VAL A 390 -5.58 -9.31 -15.45
CA VAL A 390 -6.16 -7.97 -15.49
C VAL A 390 -7.64 -8.03 -15.89
N PHE A 391 -8.51 -7.37 -15.12
CA PHE A 391 -9.93 -7.27 -15.36
C PHE A 391 -10.36 -5.80 -15.57
N VAL A 392 -11.01 -5.50 -16.70
CA VAL A 392 -11.50 -4.17 -17.06
C VAL A 392 -12.99 -4.28 -17.41
N ASP A 393 -13.87 -3.75 -16.57
CA ASP A 393 -15.31 -3.76 -16.85
C ASP A 393 -15.71 -2.79 -17.98
N GLN A 394 -16.97 -2.89 -18.42
CA GLN A 394 -17.53 -2.09 -19.52
C GLN A 394 -17.46 -0.57 -19.35
N ASN A 395 -17.31 -0.08 -18.11
CA ASN A 395 -17.26 1.33 -17.78
C ASN A 395 -15.86 1.78 -17.36
N SER A 396 -14.88 0.88 -17.44
CA SER A 396 -13.50 1.14 -17.01
C SER A 396 -12.59 1.51 -18.16
N VAL A 397 -11.55 2.26 -17.83
CA VAL A 397 -10.54 2.71 -18.80
C VAL A 397 -9.14 2.52 -18.23
N ILE A 398 -8.28 1.85 -18.98
CA ILE A 398 -6.82 1.93 -18.83
C ILE A 398 -6.30 2.92 -19.88
N ASN A 399 -5.42 3.83 -19.47
CA ASN A 399 -4.74 4.76 -20.36
C ASN A 399 -3.26 4.86 -19.97
N ALA A 400 -2.39 4.15 -20.67
CA ALA A 400 -0.97 4.09 -20.36
C ALA A 400 -0.28 5.43 -20.67
N GLY A 401 -0.54 6.02 -21.84
CA GLY A 401 -0.21 7.42 -22.10
C GLY A 401 0.92 7.58 -23.11
N THR A 402 2.14 7.87 -22.66
CA THR A 402 3.30 8.01 -23.54
C THR A 402 4.56 7.36 -22.97
N GLY A 403 5.33 6.69 -23.82
CA GLY A 403 6.53 5.95 -23.45
C GLY A 403 6.32 4.49 -23.83
N GLU A 404 7.31 3.62 -23.63
CA GLU A 404 7.19 2.20 -24.01
C GLU A 404 6.46 1.44 -22.89
N ASP A 405 5.14 1.40 -22.99
CA ASP A 405 4.28 0.90 -21.91
C ASP A 405 4.03 -0.61 -22.02
N SER A 406 3.82 -1.28 -20.89
CA SER A 406 3.52 -2.71 -20.83
C SER A 406 2.27 -3.06 -20.02
N LEU A 407 1.47 -3.98 -20.55
CA LEU A 407 0.30 -4.54 -19.88
C LEU A 407 0.37 -6.07 -19.93
N LEU A 408 0.61 -6.69 -18.78
CA LEU A 408 0.77 -8.12 -18.64
C LEU A 408 -0.32 -8.70 -17.73
N GLY A 409 -0.95 -9.79 -18.16
CA GLY A 409 -1.92 -10.52 -17.34
C GLY A 409 -1.64 -12.01 -17.34
N TRP A 410 -1.72 -12.66 -16.18
CA TRP A 410 -1.66 -14.12 -16.05
C TRP A 410 -2.83 -14.64 -15.20
N GLY A 411 -3.66 -15.50 -15.80
CA GLY A 411 -4.77 -16.18 -15.13
C GLY A 411 -4.52 -17.69 -15.05
N LEU A 412 -4.19 -18.20 -13.87
CA LEU A 412 -3.73 -19.57 -13.63
C LEU A 412 -4.79 -20.43 -12.93
N SER A 413 -5.54 -21.24 -13.66
CA SER A 413 -6.32 -22.38 -13.12
C SER A 413 -6.78 -23.36 -14.22
N THR A 414 -7.59 -24.34 -13.85
CA THR A 414 -8.10 -25.42 -14.72
C THR A 414 -9.38 -25.10 -15.50
N GLU A 415 -10.08 -23.99 -15.21
CA GLU A 415 -11.39 -23.63 -15.82
C GLU A 415 -11.45 -22.11 -16.13
N ASP A 416 -12.18 -21.69 -17.19
CA ASP A 416 -12.46 -20.31 -17.66
C ASP A 416 -11.56 -19.18 -17.09
N ASN A 417 -10.29 -19.17 -17.51
CA ASN A 417 -9.33 -18.14 -17.14
C ASN A 417 -8.94 -17.27 -18.31
N SER A 418 -8.57 -16.04 -18.01
CA SER A 418 -8.04 -15.12 -19.00
C SER A 418 -6.86 -14.38 -18.40
N ALA A 419 -5.84 -14.16 -19.22
CA ALA A 419 -4.78 -13.25 -18.87
C ALA A 419 -5.34 -11.84 -18.70
N ILE A 420 -6.08 -11.39 -19.71
CA ILE A 420 -6.71 -10.07 -19.75
C ILE A 420 -8.18 -10.22 -20.13
N THR A 421 -9.07 -9.83 -19.22
CA THR A 421 -10.51 -9.71 -19.48
C THR A 421 -10.85 -8.24 -19.69
N ASN A 422 -11.20 -7.85 -20.92
CA ASN A 422 -11.53 -6.48 -21.27
C ASN A 422 -12.95 -6.38 -21.83
N PHE A 423 -13.85 -5.77 -21.06
CA PHE A 423 -15.17 -5.32 -21.51
C PHE A 423 -15.20 -3.80 -21.77
N GLY A 424 -14.19 -3.07 -21.30
CA GLY A 424 -14.09 -1.62 -21.36
C GLY A 424 -13.16 -1.13 -22.47
N LEU A 425 -12.26 -0.20 -22.10
CA LEU A 425 -11.33 0.43 -23.03
C LEU A 425 -9.91 0.42 -22.48
N ILE A 426 -8.99 -0.19 -23.22
CA ILE A 426 -7.56 -0.12 -22.98
C ILE A 426 -6.95 0.77 -24.07
N LYS A 427 -6.14 1.75 -23.67
CA LYS A 427 -5.36 2.61 -24.56
C LYS A 427 -3.91 2.56 -24.11
N MET A 428 -3.02 2.07 -24.96
CA MET A 428 -1.59 2.08 -24.65
C MET A 428 -1.05 3.49 -24.91
N GLY A 429 -1.04 3.97 -26.14
CA GLY A 429 -0.97 5.41 -26.41
C GLY A 429 0.08 5.76 -27.45
N ARG A 430 1.21 6.32 -27.02
CA ARG A 430 2.35 6.57 -27.90
C ARG A 430 3.58 5.89 -27.33
N GLY A 431 4.22 5.04 -28.10
CA GLY A 431 5.28 4.19 -27.61
C GLY A 431 5.38 2.96 -28.47
N SER A 432 6.41 2.14 -28.26
CA SER A 432 6.39 0.77 -28.76
C SER A 432 5.82 -0.09 -27.63
N ASP A 433 4.50 -0.18 -27.57
CA ASP A 433 3.79 -0.71 -26.42
C ASP A 433 3.67 -2.25 -26.48
N LEU A 434 3.60 -2.89 -25.32
CA LEU A 434 3.40 -4.33 -25.18
C LEU A 434 2.09 -4.66 -24.45
N VAL A 435 1.25 -5.49 -25.06
CA VAL A 435 0.10 -6.12 -24.39
C VAL A 435 0.26 -7.63 -24.43
N ASP A 436 0.53 -8.23 -23.27
CA ASP A 436 0.81 -9.66 -23.14
C ASP A 436 -0.31 -10.43 -22.41
N ALA A 437 -1.01 -11.24 -23.19
CA ALA A 437 -1.98 -12.22 -22.75
C ALA A 437 -1.60 -13.67 -23.13
N SER A 438 -0.30 -13.95 -23.28
CA SER A 438 0.20 -15.27 -23.69
C SER A 438 -0.19 -16.42 -22.75
N PHE A 439 -0.38 -16.16 -21.46
CA PHE A 439 -0.81 -17.16 -20.47
C PHE A 439 -2.27 -16.94 -20.05
N GLY A 440 -3.19 -17.49 -20.85
CA GLY A 440 -4.64 -17.48 -20.58
C GLY A 440 -5.46 -16.80 -21.67
N GLY A 441 -4.84 -15.99 -22.53
CA GLY A 441 -5.51 -15.34 -23.65
C GLY A 441 -6.39 -14.15 -23.26
N PHE A 442 -7.04 -13.60 -24.29
CA PHE A 442 -7.96 -12.47 -24.14
C PHE A 442 -9.41 -12.93 -23.96
N ASN A 443 -10.19 -12.19 -23.20
CA ASN A 443 -11.64 -12.39 -23.09
C ASN A 443 -12.38 -11.05 -23.00
N GLY A 444 -13.66 -11.08 -23.33
CA GLY A 444 -14.56 -9.93 -23.36
C GLY A 444 -14.86 -9.41 -24.77
N ASP A 445 -15.54 -8.26 -24.82
CA ASP A 445 -15.96 -7.55 -26.03
C ASP A 445 -15.53 -6.07 -26.04
N GLY A 446 -14.61 -5.71 -25.15
CA GLY A 446 -14.01 -4.39 -25.04
C GLY A 446 -13.02 -4.09 -26.17
N LEU A 447 -12.53 -2.85 -26.16
CA LEU A 447 -11.62 -2.31 -27.17
C LEU A 447 -10.23 -2.08 -26.58
N THR A 448 -9.22 -2.66 -27.21
CA THR A 448 -7.80 -2.39 -26.97
C THR A 448 -7.25 -1.58 -28.14
N LYS A 449 -6.69 -0.41 -27.86
CA LYS A 449 -6.02 0.46 -28.82
C LYS A 449 -4.54 0.53 -28.45
N LEU A 450 -3.66 0.11 -29.35
CA LEU A 450 -2.23 0.17 -29.11
C LEU A 450 -1.76 1.61 -29.29
N GLY A 451 -1.95 2.19 -30.47
CA GLY A 451 -1.92 3.64 -30.64
C GLY A 451 -0.95 4.07 -31.71
N ALA A 452 0.18 4.65 -31.33
CA ALA A 452 1.20 5.08 -32.27
C ALA A 452 2.60 4.64 -31.84
N GLY A 453 3.25 3.88 -32.72
CA GLY A 453 4.55 3.25 -32.54
C GLY A 453 4.48 1.82 -33.07
N ASP A 454 5.54 1.04 -32.89
CA ASP A 454 5.58 -0.33 -33.40
C ASP A 454 5.18 -1.28 -32.26
N ASP A 455 3.86 -1.46 -32.09
CA ASP A 455 3.30 -2.10 -30.91
C ASP A 455 3.25 -3.64 -31.03
N GLN A 456 3.22 -4.32 -29.88
CA GLN A 456 3.14 -5.78 -29.78
C GLN A 456 1.91 -6.25 -29.01
N LEU A 457 1.18 -7.19 -29.60
CA LEU A 457 0.04 -7.86 -29.00
C LEU A 457 0.31 -9.37 -28.95
N LEU A 458 0.48 -9.93 -27.76
CA LEU A 458 0.78 -11.34 -27.55
C LEU A 458 -0.47 -12.05 -27.02
N GLY A 459 -0.93 -13.10 -27.71
CA GLY A 459 -2.06 -13.92 -27.30
C GLY A 459 -3.22 -13.91 -28.28
N PHE A 460 -4.22 -14.76 -27.99
CA PHE A 460 -5.43 -14.89 -28.80
C PHE A 460 -6.67 -14.98 -27.89
N GLY A 461 -7.82 -14.55 -28.38
CA GLY A 461 -9.05 -14.54 -27.61
C GLY A 461 -10.15 -13.67 -28.22
N THR A 462 -11.20 -13.39 -27.45
CA THR A 462 -12.27 -12.47 -27.88
C THR A 462 -11.91 -11.00 -27.60
N GLY A 463 -12.51 -10.08 -28.35
CA GLY A 463 -12.34 -8.63 -28.17
C GLY A 463 -12.16 -7.87 -29.49
N PHE A 464 -11.91 -6.57 -29.38
CA PHE A 464 -11.57 -5.70 -30.49
C PHE A 464 -10.18 -5.10 -30.27
N PHE A 465 -9.30 -5.24 -31.27
CA PHE A 465 -7.91 -4.81 -31.19
C PHE A 465 -7.61 -3.89 -32.38
N ASN A 466 -7.02 -2.73 -32.09
CA ASN A 466 -6.64 -1.75 -33.08
C ASN A 466 -5.18 -1.36 -32.86
N GLY A 467 -4.28 -1.74 -33.78
CA GLY A 467 -2.87 -1.38 -33.68
C GLY A 467 -2.69 0.12 -33.81
N GLY A 468 -3.17 0.69 -34.91
CA GLY A 468 -3.30 2.14 -35.05
C GLY A 468 -2.31 2.69 -36.05
N ARG A 469 -1.25 3.35 -35.60
CA ARG A 469 -0.21 3.91 -36.48
C ARG A 469 1.15 3.32 -36.13
N GLY A 470 1.64 2.45 -37.01
CA GLY A 470 3.01 1.98 -36.97
C GLY A 470 3.10 0.66 -37.71
N LEU A 471 4.05 -0.17 -37.30
CA LEU A 471 4.15 -1.55 -37.75
C LEU A 471 3.77 -2.48 -36.60
N ASP A 472 2.47 -2.66 -36.40
CA ASP A 472 1.94 -3.36 -35.23
C ASP A 472 1.94 -4.88 -35.46
N THR A 473 2.35 -5.64 -34.44
CA THR A 473 2.58 -7.08 -34.53
C THR A 473 1.68 -7.87 -33.59
N LEU A 474 0.94 -8.84 -34.15
CA LEU A 474 0.21 -9.87 -33.40
C LEU A 474 1.07 -11.14 -33.30
N GLN A 475 1.35 -11.60 -32.07
CA GLN A 475 2.01 -12.87 -31.84
C GLN A 475 1.05 -13.91 -31.25
N LEU A 476 1.13 -15.13 -31.78
CA LEU A 476 0.19 -16.22 -31.50
C LEU A 476 0.90 -17.44 -30.91
N GLY A 477 0.19 -18.19 -30.09
CA GLY A 477 0.59 -19.53 -29.64
C GLY A 477 0.27 -20.60 -30.67
N GLU A 478 0.59 -21.85 -30.35
CA GLU A 478 0.27 -23.03 -31.18
C GLU A 478 -1.23 -23.06 -31.58
N GLY A 479 -1.51 -23.23 -32.87
CA GLY A 479 -2.88 -23.28 -33.36
C GLY A 479 -3.01 -23.06 -34.87
N GLU A 480 -4.25 -23.22 -35.35
CA GLU A 480 -4.67 -22.87 -36.72
C GLU A 480 -5.59 -21.65 -36.66
N TYR A 481 -5.28 -20.62 -37.44
CA TYR A 481 -5.96 -19.33 -37.43
C TYR A 481 -6.34 -18.92 -38.84
N LEU A 482 -7.63 -18.65 -39.06
CA LEU A 482 -8.15 -18.16 -40.34
C LEU A 482 -8.36 -16.65 -40.25
N PHE A 483 -7.63 -15.88 -41.06
CA PHE A 483 -7.81 -14.44 -41.17
C PHE A 483 -8.67 -14.08 -42.38
N ASP A 484 -9.77 -13.37 -42.13
CA ASP A 484 -10.60 -12.72 -43.15
C ASP A 484 -10.34 -11.22 -43.11
N SER A 485 -9.60 -10.73 -44.10
CA SER A 485 -9.21 -9.33 -44.23
C SER A 485 -10.38 -8.39 -44.54
N ALA A 486 -11.47 -8.90 -45.14
CA ALA A 486 -12.65 -8.10 -45.44
C ALA A 486 -13.53 -7.90 -44.21
N ALA A 487 -13.61 -8.90 -43.34
CA ALA A 487 -14.28 -8.83 -42.04
C ALA A 487 -13.40 -8.20 -40.95
N GLY A 488 -12.08 -8.24 -41.11
CA GLY A 488 -11.13 -7.86 -40.06
C GLY A 488 -11.16 -8.84 -38.89
N THR A 489 -11.30 -10.14 -39.17
CA THR A 489 -11.48 -11.16 -38.13
C THR A 489 -10.45 -12.28 -38.25
N LEU A 490 -9.90 -12.69 -37.12
CA LEU A 490 -9.06 -13.87 -36.97
C LEU A 490 -9.83 -14.91 -36.16
N VAL A 491 -10.03 -16.10 -36.74
CA VAL A 491 -10.87 -17.15 -36.15
C VAL A 491 -10.04 -18.41 -35.88
N SER A 492 -10.16 -18.94 -34.66
CA SER A 492 -9.58 -20.23 -34.27
C SER A 492 -10.49 -20.93 -33.27
N ALA A 493 -10.70 -22.25 -33.45
CA ALA A 493 -11.55 -23.07 -32.57
C ALA A 493 -12.95 -22.50 -32.25
N GLY A 494 -13.53 -21.70 -33.16
CA GLY A 494 -14.83 -21.05 -32.97
C GLY A 494 -14.79 -19.73 -32.19
N ILE A 495 -13.62 -19.32 -31.70
CA ILE A 495 -13.36 -18.01 -31.08
C ILE A 495 -13.01 -17.02 -32.19
N THR A 496 -13.52 -15.79 -32.07
CA THR A 496 -13.28 -14.70 -33.04
C THR A 496 -12.60 -13.53 -32.35
N MET A 497 -11.45 -13.13 -32.90
CA MET A 497 -10.71 -11.92 -32.56
C MET A 497 -10.94 -10.88 -33.65
N ASN A 498 -11.33 -9.66 -33.29
CA ASN A 498 -11.56 -8.58 -34.25
C ASN A 498 -10.31 -7.69 -34.31
N LEU A 499 -9.74 -7.53 -35.50
CA LEU A 499 -8.49 -6.82 -35.74
C LEU A 499 -8.72 -5.63 -36.69
N ALA A 500 -8.06 -4.52 -36.41
CA ALA A 500 -7.95 -3.37 -37.30
C ALA A 500 -6.55 -2.78 -37.23
N ASN A 501 -5.98 -2.37 -38.38
CA ASN A 501 -4.66 -1.74 -38.44
C ASN A 501 -3.59 -2.55 -37.68
N ILE A 502 -3.50 -3.85 -37.99
CA ILE A 502 -2.40 -4.72 -37.56
C ILE A 502 -1.71 -5.16 -38.85
N GLU A 503 -0.42 -4.91 -38.96
CA GLU A 503 0.34 -5.11 -40.19
C GLU A 503 1.05 -6.46 -40.22
N GLN A 504 1.45 -6.98 -39.05
CA GLN A 504 2.31 -8.14 -38.93
C GLN A 504 1.75 -9.23 -38.01
N VAL A 505 2.16 -10.47 -38.27
CA VAL A 505 1.81 -11.64 -37.47
C VAL A 505 2.98 -12.61 -37.33
N GLY A 506 3.13 -13.19 -36.14
CA GLY A 506 4.19 -14.15 -35.78
C GLY A 506 3.72 -15.21 -34.79
N GLY A 507 4.52 -16.24 -34.59
CA GLY A 507 4.45 -17.11 -33.43
C GLY A 507 5.28 -16.53 -32.26
N PHE A 508 5.02 -16.99 -31.03
CA PHE A 508 5.76 -16.51 -29.85
C PHE A 508 7.28 -16.71 -29.91
N ALA A 509 7.78 -17.69 -30.68
CA ALA A 509 9.21 -17.93 -30.83
C ALA A 509 9.82 -17.30 -32.09
N ASP A 510 9.01 -16.62 -32.90
CA ASP A 510 9.49 -16.01 -34.14
C ASP A 510 10.28 -14.73 -33.86
N THR A 511 11.38 -14.59 -34.60
CA THR A 511 12.22 -13.38 -34.64
C THR A 511 12.01 -12.59 -35.93
N GLN A 512 11.15 -13.09 -36.82
CA GLN A 512 10.77 -12.49 -38.08
C GLN A 512 9.27 -12.66 -38.28
N PHE A 513 8.59 -11.57 -38.64
CA PHE A 513 7.13 -11.55 -38.76
C PHE A 513 6.68 -11.62 -40.23
N LEU A 514 5.52 -12.23 -40.45
CA LEU A 514 4.85 -12.24 -41.73
C LEU A 514 3.93 -11.02 -41.84
N LEU A 515 3.65 -10.57 -43.06
CA LEU A 515 2.56 -9.60 -43.27
C LEU A 515 1.21 -10.28 -43.00
N LEU A 516 0.34 -9.58 -42.29
CA LEU A 516 -1.04 -10.03 -42.07
C LEU A 516 -1.85 -9.87 -43.37
N GLN A 517 -2.32 -10.99 -43.90
CA GLN A 517 -3.02 -11.09 -45.18
C GLN A 517 -4.07 -12.22 -45.13
N ASP A 518 -5.07 -12.12 -45.99
CA ASP A 518 -6.18 -13.07 -46.11
C ASP A 518 -5.67 -14.51 -46.28
N GLY A 519 -6.06 -15.44 -45.38
CA GLY A 519 -5.63 -16.84 -45.46
C GLY A 519 -5.50 -17.53 -44.11
N THR A 520 -4.85 -18.70 -44.13
CA THR A 520 -4.67 -19.54 -42.94
C THR A 520 -3.24 -19.44 -42.42
N TYR A 521 -3.10 -19.17 -41.13
CA TYR A 521 -1.85 -19.23 -40.38
C TYR A 521 -1.83 -20.46 -39.49
N ILE A 522 -0.71 -21.18 -39.49
CA ILE A 522 -0.46 -22.32 -38.60
C ILE A 522 0.76 -21.99 -37.76
N VAL A 523 0.59 -21.99 -36.44
CA VAL A 523 1.69 -21.92 -35.48
C VAL A 523 1.94 -23.33 -34.96
N ASN A 524 3.16 -23.84 -35.14
CA ASN A 524 3.53 -25.20 -34.73
C ASN A 524 3.84 -25.30 -33.23
N ALA A 525 4.14 -26.52 -32.78
CA ALA A 525 4.53 -26.81 -31.39
C ALA A 525 5.86 -26.14 -30.97
N GLU A 526 6.68 -25.70 -31.93
CA GLU A 526 7.86 -24.88 -31.69
C GLU A 526 7.57 -23.36 -31.64
N ASN A 527 6.28 -22.96 -31.67
CA ASN A 527 5.80 -21.57 -31.70
C ASN A 527 6.31 -20.75 -32.89
N GLN A 528 6.43 -21.37 -34.06
CA GLN A 528 6.82 -20.74 -35.33
C GLN A 528 5.63 -20.69 -36.28
N ILE A 529 5.41 -19.52 -36.91
CA ILE A 529 4.29 -19.30 -37.82
C ILE A 529 4.59 -19.75 -39.25
N GLN A 530 3.57 -20.27 -39.91
CA GLN A 530 3.55 -20.59 -41.33
C GLN A 530 2.26 -20.08 -41.96
N PHE A 531 2.33 -19.56 -43.18
CA PHE A 531 1.16 -19.16 -43.97
C PHE A 531 0.88 -20.24 -45.03
N VAL A 532 -0.38 -20.71 -45.10
CA VAL A 532 -0.79 -21.89 -45.89
C VAL A 532 -1.80 -21.53 -46.98
#